data_AF-A0A847Y5R7-F1
#
_entry.id   AF-A0A847Y5R7-F1
#
_cell.length_a   1.000
_cell.length_b   1.000
_cell.length_c   1.000
_cell.angle_alpha   90.00
_cell.angle_beta   90.00
_cell.angle_gamma   90.00
#
_symmetry.space_group_name_H-M   'P 1'
#
loop_
_entity.id
_entity.type
_entity.pdbx_description
1 polymer ?
#
loop_
_entity_poly.entity_id
_entity_poly.type
_entity_poly.pdbx_seq_one_letter_code
_entity_poly.pdbx_strand_id
1 'polypeptide(L)'
;MVKLLLVFFFVIFLSPIFFFLKYLKKKMGEQKKSFWKGILVDKKHFEYEDDDSSYTKDAYVLHFKTDDGKKVKFDVSRKIYDDWQLSDRAEKTAGEMLPKKT
;
A
#
# COMPACT_ATOMS: atom_id res chain seq x y z
N MET A 1 33.33 9.63 32.45
CA MET A 1 33.50 8.37 31.68
C MET A 1 32.17 7.63 31.50
N VAL A 2 31.45 7.28 32.57
CA VAL A 2 30.15 6.53 32.51
C VAL A 2 29.06 7.23 31.68
N LYS A 3 28.91 8.56 31.79
CA LYS A 3 27.95 9.33 30.99
C LYS A 3 28.21 9.25 29.48
N LEU A 4 29.49 9.18 29.08
CA LEU A 4 29.88 9.10 27.66
C LEU A 4 29.56 7.71 27.08
N LEU A 5 29.78 6.66 27.87
CA LEU A 5 29.43 5.28 27.50
C LEU A 5 27.92 5.08 27.37
N LEU A 6 27.13 5.66 28.29
CA LEU A 6 25.67 5.63 28.21
C LEU A 6 25.15 6.31 26.94
N VAL A 7 25.66 7.50 26.61
CA VAL A 7 25.29 8.19 25.37
C VAL A 7 25.65 7.36 24.13
N PHE A 8 26.83 6.76 24.10
CA PHE A 8 27.26 5.92 22.98
C PHE A 8 26.37 4.68 22.82
N PHE A 9 25.97 4.05 23.93
CA PHE A 9 25.04 2.93 23.95
C PHE A 9 23.67 3.35 23.40
N PHE A 10 23.09 4.46 23.89
CA PHE A 10 21.81 4.96 23.37
C PHE A 10 21.87 5.31 21.88
N VAL A 11 22.96 5.92 21.39
CA VAL A 11 23.11 6.23 19.97
C VAL A 11 23.15 4.96 19.11
N ILE A 12 23.88 3.92 19.54
CA ILE A 12 23.97 2.65 18.80
C ILE A 12 22.61 1.93 18.78
N PHE A 13 21.86 1.94 19.88
CA PHE A 13 20.57 1.25 19.95
C PHE A 13 19.42 2.04 19.31
N LEU A 14 19.45 3.39 19.36
CA LEU A 14 18.39 4.23 18.78
C LEU A 14 18.60 4.52 17.28
N SER A 15 19.85 4.49 16.81
CA SER A 15 20.18 4.74 15.40
C SER A 15 19.44 3.80 14.43
N PRO A 16 19.45 2.47 14.61
CA PRO A 16 18.72 1.55 13.73
C PRO A 16 17.21 1.84 13.68
N ILE A 17 16.61 2.16 14.83
CA ILE A 17 15.19 2.50 14.95
C ILE A 17 14.89 3.78 14.17
N PHE A 18 15.73 4.80 14.32
CA PHE A 18 15.60 6.06 13.59
C PHE A 18 15.71 5.88 12.07
N PHE A 19 16.71 5.12 11.60
CA PHE A 19 16.86 4.83 10.17
C PHE A 19 15.70 3.99 9.62
N PHE A 20 15.19 3.03 10.38
CA PHE A 20 14.03 2.22 10.02
C PHE A 20 12.76 3.07 9.85
N LEU A 21 12.48 3.98 10.80
CA LEU A 21 11.35 4.91 10.71
C LEU A 21 11.48 5.86 9.51
N LYS A 22 12.70 6.34 9.20
CA LYS A 22 12.97 7.18 8.03
C LYS A 22 12.72 6.43 6.72
N TYR A 23 13.12 5.16 6.64
CA TYR A 23 12.86 4.29 5.50
C TYR A 23 11.36 4.08 5.25
N LEU A 24 10.60 3.77 6.31
CA LEU A 24 9.14 3.61 6.21
C LEU A 24 8.45 4.89 5.72
N LYS A 25 8.80 6.05 6.28
CA LYS A 25 8.25 7.34 5.85
C LYS A 25 8.53 7.63 4.38
N LYS A 26 9.75 7.35 3.90
CA LYS A 26 10.12 7.53 2.48
C LYS A 26 9.28 6.66 1.57
N LYS A 27 9.16 5.37 1.88
CA LYS A 27 8.37 4.40 1.09
C LYS A 27 6.89 4.79 1.02
N MET A 28 6.29 5.19 2.14
CA MET A 28 4.91 5.68 2.17
C MET A 28 4.73 7.00 1.41
N GLY A 29 5.72 7.88 1.46
CA GLY A 29 5.72 9.15 0.72
C GLY A 29 5.77 8.95 -0.80
N GLU A 30 6.54 7.99 -1.29
CA GLU A 30 6.63 7.66 -2.71
C GLU A 30 5.31 7.10 -3.25
N GLN A 31 4.62 6.25 -2.47
CA GLN A 31 3.27 5.77 -2.83
C GLN A 31 2.25 6.91 -2.86
N LYS A 32 2.30 7.81 -1.86
CA LYS A 32 1.43 9.00 -1.81
C LYS A 32 1.69 9.96 -2.97
N LYS A 33 2.93 10.12 -3.46
CA LYS A 33 3.25 11.05 -4.55
C LYS A 33 2.81 10.57 -5.94
N SER A 34 2.36 9.33 -6.08
CA SER A 34 1.87 8.83 -7.36
C SER A 34 0.55 9.50 -7.75
N PHE A 35 0.56 10.12 -8.93
CA PHE A 35 -0.62 10.66 -9.60
C PHE A 35 -0.81 9.93 -10.92
N TRP A 36 -2.01 9.39 -11.14
CA TRP A 36 -2.35 8.75 -12.41
C TRP A 36 -3.85 8.74 -12.61
N LYS A 37 -4.26 8.70 -13.88
CA LYS A 37 -5.63 8.41 -14.31
C LYS A 37 -5.63 7.13 -15.12
N GLY A 38 -6.74 6.42 -15.14
CA GLY A 38 -6.83 5.15 -15.85
C GLY A 38 -8.22 4.54 -15.79
N ILE A 39 -8.30 3.28 -16.23
CA ILE A 39 -9.54 2.50 -16.26
C ILE A 39 -9.35 1.19 -15.52
N LEU A 40 -10.39 0.72 -14.86
CA LEU A 40 -10.41 -0.63 -14.30
C LEU A 40 -10.50 -1.64 -15.45
N VAL A 41 -9.53 -2.53 -15.55
CA VAL A 41 -9.46 -3.52 -16.64
C VAL A 41 -9.73 -4.94 -16.16
N ASP A 42 -9.51 -5.22 -14.87
CA ASP A 42 -9.67 -6.56 -14.31
C ASP A 42 -9.96 -6.49 -12.80
N LYS A 43 -10.61 -7.52 -12.28
CA LYS A 43 -10.94 -7.70 -10.86
C LYS A 43 -10.63 -9.13 -10.47
N LYS A 44 -9.83 -9.33 -9.42
CA LYS A 44 -9.48 -10.67 -8.93
C LYS A 44 -9.88 -10.84 -7.47
N HIS A 45 -10.41 -12.01 -7.15
CA HIS A 45 -10.70 -12.45 -5.79
C HIS A 45 -9.91 -13.73 -5.56
N PHE A 46 -9.20 -13.78 -4.43
CA PHE A 46 -8.44 -14.93 -3.99
C PHE A 46 -8.90 -15.32 -2.61
N GLU A 47 -9.17 -16.61 -2.43
CA GLU A 47 -9.40 -17.21 -1.12
C GLU A 47 -8.12 -17.93 -0.71
N TYR A 48 -7.59 -17.58 0.46
CA TYR A 48 -6.44 -18.25 1.06
C TYR A 48 -6.94 -19.08 2.24
N GLU A 49 -6.75 -20.38 2.16
CA GLU A 49 -6.86 -21.26 3.32
C GLU A 49 -5.59 -21.10 4.17
N ASP A 50 -5.78 -20.81 5.45
CA ASP A 50 -4.69 -20.76 6.43
C ASP A 50 -4.66 -22.15 7.08
N ASP A 51 -3.65 -22.99 6.78
CA ASP A 51 -3.58 -24.38 7.26
C ASP A 51 -3.65 -24.48 8.80
N ASP A 52 -3.28 -23.40 9.51
CA ASP A 52 -3.30 -23.30 10.97
C ASP A 52 -4.58 -22.66 11.55
N SER A 53 -5.54 -22.24 10.72
CA SER A 53 -6.75 -21.54 11.18
C SER A 53 -7.96 -21.86 10.30
N SER A 54 -9.10 -22.18 10.92
CA SER A 54 -10.38 -22.42 10.23
C SER A 54 -10.98 -21.18 9.53
N TYR A 55 -10.26 -20.06 9.49
CA TYR A 55 -10.67 -18.83 8.81
C TYR A 55 -10.00 -18.71 7.43
N THR A 56 -10.81 -18.79 6.39
CA THR A 56 -10.45 -18.40 5.03
C THR A 56 -10.23 -16.89 4.97
N LYS A 57 -9.08 -16.44 4.45
CA LYS A 57 -8.81 -15.01 4.21
C LYS A 57 -9.13 -14.67 2.76
N ASP A 58 -10.10 -13.78 2.56
CA ASP A 58 -10.39 -13.19 1.26
C ASP A 58 -9.42 -12.04 0.93
N ALA A 59 -8.88 -12.04 -0.28
CA ALA A 59 -8.21 -10.88 -0.87
C ALA A 59 -8.96 -10.40 -2.13
N TYR A 60 -9.27 -9.11 -2.18
CA TYR A 60 -10.00 -8.48 -3.26
C TYR A 60 -9.09 -7.46 -3.96
N VAL A 61 -8.67 -7.78 -5.20
CA VAL A 61 -7.68 -7.00 -5.93
C VAL A 61 -8.30 -6.35 -7.17
N LEU A 62 -8.16 -5.03 -7.27
CA LEU A 62 -8.55 -4.24 -8.44
C LEU A 62 -7.33 -3.96 -9.33
N HIS A 63 -7.47 -4.20 -10.64
CA HIS A 63 -6.40 -4.00 -11.62
C HIS A 63 -6.77 -2.85 -12.56
N PHE A 64 -5.98 -1.78 -12.52
CA PHE A 64 -6.16 -0.62 -13.39
C PHE A 64 -5.09 -0.58 -14.48
N LYS A 65 -5.49 -0.10 -15.65
CA LYS A 65 -4.57 0.35 -16.71
C LYS A 65 -4.57 1.87 -16.70
N THR A 66 -3.43 2.47 -16.41
CA THR A 66 -3.26 3.92 -16.45
C THR A 66 -3.28 4.41 -17.90
N ASP A 67 -3.56 5.69 -18.09
CA ASP A 67 -3.52 6.34 -19.41
C ASP A 67 -2.11 6.26 -20.01
N ASP A 68 -1.07 6.28 -19.16
CA ASP A 68 0.33 6.04 -19.54
C ASP A 68 0.65 4.57 -19.92
N GLY A 69 -0.37 3.69 -19.97
CA GLY A 69 -0.25 2.28 -20.34
C GLY A 69 0.29 1.35 -19.24
N LYS A 70 0.57 1.86 -18.03
CA LYS A 70 1.05 1.04 -16.90
C LYS A 70 -0.10 0.27 -16.26
N LYS A 71 0.21 -0.89 -15.69
CA LYS A 71 -0.74 -1.66 -14.88
C LYS A 71 -0.48 -1.40 -13.40
N VAL A 72 -1.51 -1.03 -12.65
CA VAL A 72 -1.43 -0.81 -11.20
C VAL A 72 -2.51 -1.65 -10.50
N LYS A 73 -2.16 -2.20 -9.34
CA LYS A 73 -3.04 -3.09 -8.58
C LYS A 73 -3.28 -2.55 -7.17
N PHE A 74 -4.50 -2.72 -6.67
CA PHE A 74 -4.88 -2.31 -5.32
C PHE A 74 -5.63 -3.43 -4.63
N ASP A 75 -5.12 -3.85 -3.48
CA ASP A 75 -5.87 -4.62 -2.50
C ASP A 75 -6.86 -3.69 -1.80
N VAL A 76 -8.13 -4.06 -1.82
CA VAL A 76 -9.22 -3.27 -1.26
C VAL A 76 -10.13 -4.15 -0.41
N SER A 77 -10.98 -3.54 0.39
CA SER A 77 -12.02 -4.28 1.10
C SER A 77 -13.09 -4.76 0.13
N ARG A 78 -13.81 -5.82 0.50
CA ARG A 78 -14.96 -6.34 -0.27
C ARG A 78 -15.94 -5.26 -0.70
N LYS A 79 -16.31 -4.35 0.23
CA LYS A 79 -17.23 -3.24 -0.05
C LYS A 79 -16.74 -2.36 -1.20
N ILE A 80 -15.46 -2.01 -1.20
CA ILE A 80 -14.88 -1.20 -2.28
C ILE A 80 -14.81 -2.03 -3.55
N TYR A 81 -14.40 -3.29 -3.46
CA TYR A 81 -14.36 -4.17 -4.63
C TYR A 81 -15.73 -4.26 -5.33
N ASP A 82 -16.80 -4.47 -4.57
CA ASP A 82 -18.16 -4.62 -5.08
C ASP A 82 -18.69 -3.34 -5.73
N ASP A 83 -18.33 -2.17 -5.17
CA ASP A 83 -18.71 -0.89 -5.75
C ASP A 83 -18.13 -0.69 -7.15
N TRP A 84 -16.94 -1.21 -7.48
CA TRP A 84 -16.24 -0.98 -8.75
C TRP A 84 -16.69 -1.91 -9.90
N GLN A 85 -16.90 -1.34 -11.08
CA GLN A 85 -17.25 -2.04 -12.32
C GLN A 85 -16.11 -1.98 -13.35
N LEU A 86 -16.03 -2.99 -14.22
CA LEU A 86 -15.06 -2.98 -15.32
C LEU A 86 -15.28 -1.76 -16.20
N SER A 87 -14.18 -1.20 -16.71
CA SER A 87 -14.14 0.05 -17.47
C SER A 87 -14.46 1.33 -16.70
N ASP A 88 -14.74 1.27 -15.39
CA ASP A 88 -14.83 2.47 -14.54
C ASP A 88 -13.55 3.28 -14.62
N ARG A 89 -13.69 4.60 -14.74
CA ARG A 89 -12.55 5.51 -14.72
C ARG A 89 -12.09 5.73 -13.28
N ALA A 90 -10.77 5.78 -13.11
CA ALA A 90 -10.11 5.96 -11.84
C ALA A 90 -9.14 7.15 -11.90
N GLU A 91 -9.15 7.96 -10.86
CA GLU A 91 -8.16 9.01 -10.63
C GLU A 91 -7.50 8.80 -9.27
N LYS A 92 -6.17 8.73 -9.28
CA LYS A 92 -5.36 8.66 -8.08
C LYS A 92 -4.69 10.00 -7.85
N THR A 93 -5.18 10.77 -6.87
CA THR A 93 -4.58 12.05 -6.48
C THR A 93 -3.37 11.83 -5.56
N ALA A 94 -2.34 12.66 -5.72
CA ALA A 94 -1.19 12.64 -4.83
C ALA A 94 -1.63 12.94 -3.37
N GLY A 95 -1.23 12.10 -2.42
CA GLY A 95 -1.60 12.17 -1.01
C GLY A 95 -2.62 11.11 -0.59
N GLU A 96 -3.45 10.64 -1.52
CA GLU A 96 -4.48 9.62 -1.23
C GLU A 96 -3.88 8.21 -1.17
N MET A 97 -4.55 7.26 -0.52
CA MET A 97 -4.10 5.86 -0.49
C MET A 97 -4.79 4.99 -1.54
N LEU A 98 -6.01 5.33 -1.92
CA LEU A 98 -6.80 4.60 -2.93
C LEU A 98 -7.17 5.52 -4.09
N PRO A 99 -7.39 4.98 -5.31
CA PRO A 99 -7.96 5.74 -6.40
C PRO A 99 -9.45 6.01 -6.15
N LYS A 100 -9.95 7.12 -6.71
CA LYS A 100 -11.37 7.50 -6.69
C LYS A 100 -11.99 7.29 -8.06
N LYS A 101 -13.27 6.88 -8.08
CA LYS A 101 -14.06 6.85 -9.31
C LYS A 101 -14.27 8.26 -9.84
N THR A 102 -14.22 8.41 -11.16
CA THR A 102 -14.41 9.71 -11.85
C THR A 102 -15.41 9.58 -13.00
#